data_AF-A0A1Q6WYK0-F1
#
_entry.id   AF-A0A1Q6WYK0-F1
#
_cell.length_a   1.000
_cell.length_b   1.000
_cell.length_c   1.000
_cell.angle_alpha   90.00
_cell.angle_beta   90.00
_cell.angle_gamma   90.00
#
_symmetry.space_group_name_H-M   'P 1'
#
loop_
_entity.id
_entity.type
_entity.pdbx_description
1 polymer ?
#
loop_
_entity_poly.entity_id
_entity_poly.type
_entity_poly.pdbx_seq_one_letter_code
_entity_poly.pdbx_strand_id
1 'polypeptide(L)'
;MGTTVTVAAGTPASVLNGGTANAAVLNFLIPQGPQGDTGPQGPAGTAGSSGGLGGRQEFLSNGPFVVPAGVSRLSIELYGAGGGGAVMHCNSGGGGGAGAYSNTILTVQEGQTLTINVGIGGVAGTLSTAGGNGSDTQVLDANNTMLVVAHGGSGGQPDSQPCGLPLPGAAGGASDSTAMISHSGVSAPSFSTTGSGGPGYLVIGFAFQPNGQFGAGGAGATFFPTTTAGQGGYALFSW
;
A
#
# COMPACT_ATOMS: atom_id res chain seq x y z
N MET A 1 70.76 48.35 2.67
CA MET A 1 69.95 47.36 1.94
C MET A 1 68.60 48.00 1.66
N GLY A 2 68.09 47.92 0.44
CA GLY A 2 66.77 48.44 0.08
C GLY A 2 65.65 47.54 0.61
N THR A 3 64.43 48.07 0.71
CA THR A 3 63.26 47.35 1.22
C THR A 3 62.21 47.12 0.15
N THR A 4 61.51 45.99 0.20
CA THR A 4 60.31 45.74 -0.60
C THR A 4 59.15 45.50 0.34
N VAL A 5 58.11 46.34 0.23
CA VAL A 5 56.92 46.25 1.08
C VAL A 5 55.70 46.08 0.20
N THR A 6 54.91 45.04 0.47
CA THR A 6 53.59 44.88 -0.14
C THR A 6 52.61 45.79 0.60
N VAL A 7 51.93 46.66 -0.15
CA VAL A 7 50.92 47.59 0.38
C VAL A 7 49.52 47.14 -0.04
N ALA A 8 48.49 47.68 0.63
CA ALA A 8 47.10 47.34 0.32
C ALA A 8 46.75 47.64 -1.15
N ALA A 9 45.84 46.84 -1.71
CA ALA A 9 45.30 47.05 -3.05
C ALA A 9 44.74 48.48 -3.21
N GLY A 10 44.98 49.11 -4.36
CA GLY A 10 44.58 50.48 -4.64
C GLY A 10 45.59 51.56 -4.21
N THR A 11 46.64 51.20 -3.46
CA THR A 11 47.77 52.11 -3.21
C THR A 11 48.59 52.28 -4.49
N PRO A 12 49.05 53.48 -4.89
CA PRO A 12 49.97 53.62 -6.02
C PRO A 12 51.30 52.91 -5.77
N ALA A 13 51.85 52.28 -6.80
CA ALA A 13 53.22 51.77 -6.75
C ALA A 13 54.22 52.93 -6.64
N SER A 14 55.28 52.75 -5.85
CA SER A 14 56.32 53.78 -5.73
C SER A 14 57.71 53.18 -5.59
N VAL A 15 58.69 53.87 -6.15
CA VAL A 15 60.12 53.57 -5.99
C VAL A 15 60.79 54.80 -5.39
N LEU A 16 61.45 54.64 -4.25
CA LEU A 16 62.20 55.70 -3.59
C LEU A 16 63.69 55.33 -3.55
N ASN A 17 64.55 56.19 -4.09
CA ASN A 17 65.99 56.02 -3.97
C ASN A 17 66.49 56.72 -2.69
N GLY A 18 66.89 55.93 -1.69
CA GLY A 18 67.53 56.42 -0.46
C GLY A 18 69.06 56.44 -0.52
N GLY A 19 69.65 56.09 -1.67
CA GLY A 19 71.10 56.06 -1.91
C GLY A 19 71.62 57.30 -2.63
N THR A 20 72.83 57.23 -3.17
CA THR A 20 73.43 58.30 -3.99
C THR A 20 73.23 58.03 -5.49
N ALA A 21 73.55 59.01 -6.34
CA ALA A 21 73.49 58.85 -7.79
C ALA A 21 74.35 57.69 -8.32
N ASN A 22 75.45 57.34 -7.62
CA ASN A 22 76.37 56.27 -8.01
C ASN A 22 76.26 55.02 -7.12
N ALA A 23 75.40 55.05 -6.10
CA ALA A 23 75.15 53.94 -5.18
C ALA A 23 73.68 53.98 -4.74
N ALA A 24 72.78 53.68 -5.68
CA ALA A 24 71.34 53.71 -5.43
C ALA A 24 70.94 52.60 -4.44
N VAL A 25 70.06 52.95 -3.51
CA VAL A 25 69.39 52.01 -2.60
C VAL A 25 67.91 52.22 -2.80
N LEU A 26 67.27 51.29 -3.52
CA LEU A 26 65.88 51.42 -3.93
C LEU A 26 64.95 50.75 -2.92
N ASN A 27 63.93 51.50 -2.51
CA ASN A 27 62.83 51.02 -1.69
C ASN A 27 61.56 50.95 -2.56
N PHE A 28 60.90 49.80 -2.55
CA PHE A 28 59.73 49.50 -3.36
C PHE A 28 58.48 49.38 -2.50
N LEU A 29 57.41 50.09 -2.90
CA LEU A 29 56.05 49.80 -2.46
C LEU A 29 55.31 49.11 -3.60
N ILE A 30 54.93 47.85 -3.39
CA ILE A 30 54.27 47.02 -4.39
C ILE A 30 52.81 46.79 -3.94
N PRO A 31 51.81 47.29 -4.69
CA PRO A 31 50.42 47.07 -4.33
C PRO A 31 50.01 45.60 -4.45
N GLN A 32 49.19 45.12 -3.50
CA GLN A 32 48.53 43.84 -3.62
C GLN A 32 47.62 43.82 -4.87
N GLY A 33 47.60 42.69 -5.59
CA GLY A 33 46.68 42.49 -6.70
C GLY A 33 45.21 42.53 -6.26
N PRO A 34 44.27 42.78 -7.19
CA PRO A 34 42.84 42.73 -6.87
C PRO A 34 42.46 41.34 -6.36
N GLN A 35 41.44 41.28 -5.50
CA GLN A 35 40.82 40.01 -5.12
C GLN A 35 40.30 39.31 -6.39
N GLY A 36 40.52 38.00 -6.50
CA GLY A 36 39.96 37.22 -7.60
C GLY A 36 38.43 37.22 -7.58
N ASP A 37 37.83 37.02 -8.76
CA ASP A 37 36.37 36.94 -8.87
C ASP A 37 35.80 35.81 -8.01
N THR A 38 34.55 35.97 -7.58
CA THR A 38 33.82 34.88 -6.92
C THR A 38 33.70 33.71 -7.89
N GLY A 39 34.00 32.49 -7.44
CA GLY A 39 33.86 31.29 -8.27
C GLY A 39 32.42 31.10 -8.79
N PRO A 40 32.22 30.35 -9.87
CA PRO A 40 30.88 30.10 -10.40
C PRO A 40 30.00 29.43 -9.33
N GLN A 41 28.71 29.75 -9.36
CA GLN A 41 27.73 29.03 -8.55
C GLN A 41 27.80 27.53 -8.88
N GLY A 42 27.75 26.68 -7.86
CA GLY A 42 27.66 25.23 -8.06
C GLY A 42 26.41 24.85 -8.87
N PRO A 43 26.39 23.67 -9.52
CA PRO A 43 25.21 23.20 -10.23
C PRO A 43 24.00 23.13 -9.30
N ALA A 44 22.82 23.41 -9.85
CA ALA A 44 21.57 23.20 -9.12
C ALA A 44 21.44 21.73 -8.68
N GLY A 45 20.90 21.49 -7.49
CA GLY A 45 20.58 20.13 -7.04
C GLY A 45 19.54 19.48 -7.97
N THR A 46 19.48 18.14 -7.97
CA THR A 46 18.45 17.41 -8.71
C THR A 46 17.06 17.83 -8.23
N ALA A 47 16.13 18.04 -9.16
CA ALA A 47 14.73 18.27 -8.82
C ALA A 47 14.23 17.12 -7.92
N GLY A 48 13.54 17.44 -6.82
CA GLY A 48 12.90 16.44 -5.98
C GLY A 48 11.87 15.65 -6.79
N SER A 49 11.64 14.38 -6.43
CA SER A 49 10.50 13.64 -6.98
C SER A 49 9.22 14.47 -6.74
N SER A 50 8.33 14.51 -7.75
CA SER A 50 7.01 15.14 -7.66
C SER A 50 6.25 14.54 -6.47
N GLY A 51 6.38 15.17 -5.29
CA GLY A 51 6.01 14.59 -4.00
C GLY A 51 4.52 14.65 -3.69
N GLY A 52 3.69 14.03 -4.52
CA GLY A 52 2.24 13.89 -4.31
C GLY A 52 1.70 12.61 -4.96
N LEU A 53 0.45 12.27 -4.64
CA LEU A 53 -0.22 11.14 -5.27
C LEU A 53 -0.38 11.41 -6.79
N GLY A 54 0.32 10.63 -7.61
CA GLY A 54 0.33 10.67 -9.07
C GLY A 54 -0.64 9.70 -9.74
N GLY A 55 -1.28 8.78 -9.02
CA GLY A 55 -2.26 7.88 -9.65
C GLY A 55 -3.01 6.95 -8.70
N ARG A 56 -4.05 6.31 -9.26
CA ARG A 56 -4.86 5.27 -8.61
C ARG A 56 -5.22 4.16 -9.58
N GLN A 57 -5.27 2.93 -9.09
CA GLN A 57 -5.70 1.77 -9.87
C GLN A 57 -6.44 0.78 -8.97
N GLU A 58 -7.58 0.28 -9.46
CA GLU A 58 -8.32 -0.79 -8.80
C GLU A 58 -8.13 -2.15 -9.50
N PHE A 59 -8.32 -3.22 -8.74
CA PHE A 59 -8.33 -4.60 -9.23
C PHE A 59 -9.56 -5.33 -8.69
N LEU A 60 -10.41 -5.77 -9.63
CA LEU A 60 -11.57 -6.65 -9.39
C LEU A 60 -11.27 -8.10 -9.75
N SER A 61 -10.13 -8.35 -10.40
CA SER A 61 -9.64 -9.66 -10.81
C SER A 61 -8.11 -9.65 -10.76
N ASN A 62 -7.51 -10.84 -10.79
CA ASN A 62 -6.06 -10.97 -10.79
C ASN A 62 -5.42 -10.18 -11.93
N GLY A 63 -4.24 -9.62 -11.67
CA GLY A 63 -3.48 -8.90 -12.69
C GLY A 63 -2.12 -8.43 -12.20
N PRO A 64 -1.20 -8.11 -13.11
CA PRO A 64 0.07 -7.49 -12.76
C PRO A 64 -0.11 -5.99 -12.49
N PHE A 65 0.71 -5.45 -11.60
CA PHE A 65 0.92 -4.01 -11.42
C PHE A 65 2.40 -3.69 -11.64
N VAL A 66 2.71 -2.82 -12.59
CA VAL A 66 4.07 -2.31 -12.81
C VAL A 66 4.18 -0.95 -12.13
N VAL A 67 5.07 -0.84 -11.15
CA VAL A 67 5.27 0.39 -10.38
C VAL A 67 5.70 1.51 -11.33
N PRO A 68 4.95 2.64 -11.40
CA PRO A 68 5.28 3.73 -12.31
C PRO A 68 6.64 4.38 -12.00
N ALA A 69 7.20 5.06 -13.00
CA ALA A 69 8.45 5.79 -12.86
C ALA A 69 8.38 6.83 -11.72
N GLY A 70 9.43 6.93 -10.92
CA GLY A 70 9.51 7.86 -9.79
C GLY A 70 8.71 7.46 -8.54
N VAL A 71 7.99 6.33 -8.56
CA VAL A 71 7.21 5.83 -7.42
C VAL A 71 8.07 4.93 -6.54
N SER A 72 8.11 5.23 -5.24
CA SER A 72 8.84 4.44 -4.23
C SER A 72 7.96 3.93 -3.08
N ARG A 73 6.69 4.35 -3.04
CA ARG A 73 5.71 3.94 -2.04
C ARG A 73 4.34 3.79 -2.68
N LEU A 74 3.61 2.76 -2.26
CA LEU A 74 2.22 2.53 -2.63
C LEU A 74 1.37 2.52 -1.36
N SER A 75 0.27 3.26 -1.35
CA SER A 75 -0.84 2.99 -0.43
C SER A 75 -1.69 1.87 -1.03
N ILE A 76 -1.81 0.78 -0.29
CA ILE A 76 -2.50 -0.44 -0.72
C ILE A 76 -3.64 -0.68 0.24
N GLU A 77 -4.83 -0.84 -0.32
CA GLU A 77 -6.06 -1.18 0.40
C GLU A 77 -6.64 -2.47 -0.18
N LEU A 78 -6.75 -3.50 0.65
CA LEU A 78 -7.18 -4.85 0.26
C LEU A 78 -8.40 -5.30 1.06
N TYR A 79 -9.29 -6.02 0.38
CA TYR A 79 -10.44 -6.70 0.94
C TYR A 79 -10.40 -8.16 0.52
N GLY A 80 -10.35 -9.08 1.48
CA GLY A 80 -10.41 -10.52 1.22
C GLY A 80 -11.81 -10.92 0.73
N ALA A 81 -11.93 -12.06 0.05
CA ALA A 81 -13.24 -12.53 -0.41
C ALA A 81 -14.06 -13.16 0.72
N GLY A 82 -15.38 -13.15 0.61
CA GLY A 82 -16.27 -13.80 1.58
C GLY A 82 -16.41 -15.29 1.31
N GLY A 83 -16.66 -16.08 2.35
CA GLY A 83 -17.03 -17.49 2.20
C GLY A 83 -18.45 -17.66 1.69
N GLY A 84 -18.76 -18.77 1.04
CA GLY A 84 -20.12 -19.10 0.60
C GLY A 84 -21.01 -19.58 1.74
N GLY A 85 -22.32 -19.41 1.61
CA GLY A 85 -23.28 -19.98 2.56
C GLY A 85 -23.48 -21.49 2.34
N ALA A 86 -24.05 -22.19 3.31
CA ALA A 86 -24.40 -23.61 3.26
C ALA A 86 -25.90 -23.84 3.46
N VAL A 87 -26.37 -25.00 3.00
CA VAL A 87 -27.75 -25.46 3.21
C VAL A 87 -27.82 -26.22 4.54
N MET A 88 -28.84 -25.93 5.35
CA MET A 88 -29.01 -26.46 6.71
C MET A 88 -30.41 -27.03 6.87
N HIS A 89 -30.60 -28.24 7.41
CA HIS A 89 -31.96 -28.71 7.75
C HIS A 89 -32.46 -28.21 9.12
N CYS A 90 -31.55 -27.69 9.94
CA CYS A 90 -31.79 -27.36 11.34
C CYS A 90 -31.37 -25.91 11.65
N ASN A 91 -31.48 -25.50 12.93
CA ASN A 91 -31.14 -24.16 13.40
C ASN A 91 -29.61 -23.91 13.53
N SER A 92 -28.83 -24.15 12.47
CA SER A 92 -27.37 -23.98 12.45
C SER A 92 -26.91 -22.79 11.59
N GLY A 93 -25.69 -22.29 11.86
CA GLY A 93 -25.09 -21.08 11.24
C GLY A 93 -24.64 -21.27 9.78
N GLY A 94 -25.60 -21.16 8.85
CA GLY A 94 -25.38 -21.39 7.42
C GLY A 94 -24.75 -20.27 6.62
N GLY A 95 -24.51 -19.10 7.21
CA GLY A 95 -23.85 -18.00 6.52
C GLY A 95 -22.33 -18.20 6.41
N GLY A 96 -21.74 -17.78 5.29
CA GLY A 96 -20.30 -17.65 5.13
C GLY A 96 -19.76 -16.42 5.87
N GLY A 97 -18.50 -16.47 6.32
CA GLY A 97 -17.83 -15.35 6.96
C GLY A 97 -17.35 -14.32 5.93
N ALA A 98 -17.23 -13.07 6.34
CA ALA A 98 -16.68 -12.02 5.47
C ALA A 98 -15.15 -12.13 5.36
N GLY A 99 -14.57 -11.64 4.27
CA GLY A 99 -13.12 -11.47 4.16
C GLY A 99 -12.58 -10.40 5.11
N ALA A 100 -11.27 -10.36 5.30
CA ALA A 100 -10.58 -9.37 6.13
C ALA A 100 -10.31 -8.07 5.37
N TYR A 101 -9.82 -7.06 6.10
CA TYR A 101 -9.36 -5.78 5.57
C TYR A 101 -7.91 -5.52 5.95
N SER A 102 -7.14 -5.02 5.00
CA SER A 102 -5.76 -4.59 5.22
C SER A 102 -5.45 -3.30 4.46
N ASN A 103 -4.83 -2.33 5.14
CA ASN A 103 -4.33 -1.10 4.55
C ASN A 103 -2.92 -0.81 5.03
N THR A 104 -2.00 -0.60 4.10
CA THR A 104 -0.58 -0.39 4.42
C THR A 104 0.13 0.47 3.38
N ILE A 105 1.29 1.00 3.76
CA ILE A 105 2.21 1.67 2.84
C ILE A 105 3.34 0.69 2.51
N LEU A 106 3.37 0.21 1.27
CA LEU A 106 4.41 -0.68 0.77
C LEU A 106 5.55 0.12 0.15
N THR A 107 6.78 -0.18 0.54
CA THR A 107 7.98 0.36 -0.14
C THR A 107 8.23 -0.43 -1.42
N VAL A 108 8.41 0.26 -2.53
CA VAL A 108 8.59 -0.35 -3.85
C VAL A 108 9.72 0.33 -4.63
N GLN A 109 10.14 -0.27 -5.74
CA GLN A 109 11.06 0.33 -6.70
C GLN A 109 10.33 0.63 -8.01
N GLU A 110 10.72 1.70 -8.70
CA GLU A 110 10.19 1.99 -10.03
C GLU A 110 10.44 0.82 -11.00
N GLY A 111 9.45 0.52 -11.84
CA GLY A 111 9.49 -0.62 -12.76
C GLY A 111 9.34 -2.00 -12.10
N GLN A 112 9.29 -2.09 -10.76
CA GLN A 112 9.01 -3.35 -10.07
C GLN A 112 7.64 -3.88 -10.53
N THR A 113 7.58 -5.17 -10.85
CA THR A 113 6.32 -5.85 -11.17
C THR A 113 5.82 -6.58 -9.92
N LEU A 114 4.60 -6.25 -9.51
CA LEU A 114 3.85 -6.91 -8.45
C LEU A 114 2.75 -7.77 -9.05
N THR A 115 2.49 -8.92 -8.44
CA THR A 115 1.35 -9.77 -8.79
C THR A 115 0.21 -9.47 -7.83
N ILE A 116 -0.95 -9.09 -8.36
CA ILE A 116 -2.15 -8.85 -7.57
C ILE A 116 -3.08 -10.05 -7.75
N ASN A 117 -3.28 -10.79 -6.66
CA ASN A 117 -4.32 -11.81 -6.60
C ASN A 117 -5.53 -11.20 -5.89
N VAL A 118 -6.66 -11.13 -6.58
CA VAL A 118 -7.93 -10.68 -6.01
C VAL A 118 -8.71 -11.92 -5.59
N GLY A 119 -9.13 -11.95 -4.33
CA GLY A 119 -9.86 -13.08 -3.77
C GLY A 119 -11.14 -13.36 -4.53
N ILE A 120 -11.39 -14.63 -4.85
CA ILE A 120 -12.66 -15.09 -5.40
C ILE A 120 -13.58 -15.51 -4.24
N GLY A 121 -14.85 -15.11 -4.33
CA GLY A 121 -15.87 -15.48 -3.37
C GLY A 121 -16.07 -16.99 -3.27
N GLY A 122 -16.29 -17.48 -2.06
CA GLY A 122 -16.54 -18.89 -1.81
C GLY A 122 -17.83 -19.35 -2.48
N VAL A 123 -17.78 -20.51 -3.13
CA VAL A 123 -18.95 -21.10 -3.79
C VAL A 123 -20.06 -21.42 -2.78
N ALA A 124 -21.32 -21.26 -3.20
CA ALA A 124 -22.45 -21.71 -2.41
C ALA A 124 -22.38 -23.23 -2.16
N GLY A 125 -22.57 -23.63 -0.90
CA GLY A 125 -22.71 -25.02 -0.51
C GLY A 125 -24.05 -25.59 -0.95
N THR A 126 -24.07 -26.88 -1.26
CA THR A 126 -25.27 -27.65 -1.55
C THR A 126 -25.79 -28.35 -0.28
N LEU A 127 -26.87 -29.14 -0.41
CA LEU A 127 -27.36 -29.96 0.69
C LEU A 127 -26.23 -30.78 1.32
N SER A 128 -26.11 -30.72 2.66
CA SER A 128 -25.08 -31.45 3.42
C SER A 128 -23.62 -31.16 2.99
N THR A 129 -23.38 -30.06 2.28
CA THR A 129 -22.05 -29.63 1.84
C THR A 129 -21.78 -28.22 2.33
N ALA A 130 -20.58 -28.01 2.89
CA ALA A 130 -20.15 -26.68 3.32
C ALA A 130 -20.07 -25.71 2.13
N GLY A 131 -20.24 -24.43 2.42
CA GLY A 131 -19.84 -23.38 1.49
C GLY A 131 -18.33 -23.40 1.29
N GLY A 132 -17.87 -22.95 0.13
CA GLY A 132 -16.46 -22.74 -0.12
C GLY A 132 -15.91 -21.60 0.73
N ASN A 133 -14.63 -21.67 1.11
CA ASN A 133 -13.94 -20.52 1.70
C ASN A 133 -13.73 -19.45 0.61
N GLY A 134 -13.80 -18.18 1.01
CA GLY A 134 -13.32 -17.08 0.19
C GLY A 134 -11.80 -17.17 0.07
N SER A 135 -11.27 -16.80 -1.10
CA SER A 135 -9.82 -16.71 -1.29
C SER A 135 -9.26 -15.38 -0.80
N ASP A 136 -7.97 -15.37 -0.50
CA ASP A 136 -7.24 -14.19 -0.08
C ASP A 136 -7.08 -13.19 -1.22
N THR A 137 -7.17 -11.91 -0.88
CA THR A 137 -6.65 -10.84 -1.74
C THR A 137 -5.25 -10.50 -1.27
N GLN A 138 -4.26 -10.60 -2.15
CA GLN A 138 -2.86 -10.47 -1.75
C GLN A 138 -2.01 -9.84 -2.85
N VAL A 139 -0.95 -9.18 -2.40
CA VAL A 139 0.08 -8.56 -3.24
C VAL A 139 1.34 -9.39 -3.09
N LEU A 140 1.90 -9.86 -4.20
CA LEU A 140 3.13 -10.63 -4.21
C LEU A 140 4.23 -9.92 -4.99
N ASP A 141 5.48 -10.15 -4.60
CA ASP A 141 6.63 -9.77 -5.39
C ASP A 141 6.84 -10.70 -6.60
N ALA A 142 7.89 -10.45 -7.38
CA ALA A 142 8.24 -11.26 -8.55
C ALA A 142 8.60 -12.73 -8.24
N ASN A 143 8.88 -13.06 -6.98
CA ASN A 143 9.21 -14.40 -6.51
C ASN A 143 8.01 -15.11 -5.87
N ASN A 144 6.81 -14.55 -5.97
CA ASN A 144 5.60 -15.00 -5.27
C ASN A 144 5.72 -14.94 -3.74
N THR A 145 6.56 -14.05 -3.21
CA THR A 145 6.57 -13.75 -1.78
C THR A 145 5.43 -12.79 -1.49
N MET A 146 4.55 -13.17 -0.56
CA MET A 146 3.44 -12.34 -0.10
C MET A 146 3.97 -11.11 0.65
N LEU A 147 3.55 -9.93 0.21
CA LEU A 147 3.93 -8.63 0.78
C LEU A 147 2.82 -8.05 1.67
N VAL A 148 1.56 -8.22 1.25
CA VAL A 148 0.36 -7.74 1.94
C VAL A 148 -0.77 -8.71 1.66
N VAL A 149 -1.61 -8.99 2.66
CA VAL A 149 -2.75 -9.90 2.49
C VAL A 149 -3.98 -9.38 3.21
N ALA A 150 -5.14 -9.61 2.61
CA ALA A 150 -6.43 -9.61 3.29
C ALA A 150 -7.05 -11.00 3.11
N HIS A 151 -7.12 -11.75 4.21
CA HIS A 151 -7.54 -13.14 4.17
C HIS A 151 -9.02 -13.31 3.83
N GLY A 152 -9.35 -14.38 3.12
CA GLY A 152 -10.73 -14.73 2.82
C GLY A 152 -11.50 -15.27 4.04
N GLY A 153 -12.82 -15.14 4.01
CA GLY A 153 -13.72 -15.67 5.03
C GLY A 153 -13.97 -17.17 4.88
N SER A 154 -14.31 -17.84 5.98
CA SER A 154 -14.64 -19.27 5.96
C SER A 154 -16.02 -19.52 5.36
N GLY A 155 -16.21 -20.66 4.71
CA GLY A 155 -17.52 -21.10 4.22
C GLY A 155 -18.46 -21.54 5.35
N GLY A 156 -19.75 -21.29 5.16
CA GLY A 156 -20.82 -21.79 6.01
C GLY A 156 -20.73 -23.31 6.17
N GLN A 157 -21.02 -23.82 7.36
CA GLN A 157 -20.98 -25.26 7.62
C GLN A 157 -22.38 -25.85 7.47
N PRO A 158 -22.55 -27.06 6.94
CA PRO A 158 -23.87 -27.71 6.91
C PRO A 158 -24.29 -28.13 8.33
N ASP A 159 -25.55 -28.51 8.50
CA ASP A 159 -26.00 -29.13 9.73
C ASP A 159 -25.47 -30.57 9.89
N SER A 160 -25.34 -31.03 11.14
CA SER A 160 -25.16 -32.44 11.46
C SER A 160 -26.45 -33.02 12.05
N GLN A 161 -26.93 -34.12 11.49
CA GLN A 161 -28.09 -34.85 12.03
C GLN A 161 -27.66 -35.78 13.17
N PRO A 162 -28.48 -35.92 14.24
CA PRO A 162 -29.73 -35.21 14.53
C PRO A 162 -29.48 -33.74 14.91
N CYS A 163 -30.43 -32.85 14.60
CA CYS A 163 -30.34 -31.41 14.82
C CYS A 163 -29.73 -31.07 16.20
N GLY A 164 -28.47 -30.63 16.20
CA GLY A 164 -27.73 -30.26 17.41
C GLY A 164 -28.05 -28.85 17.91
N LEU A 165 -27.30 -28.42 18.93
CA LEU A 165 -27.34 -27.03 19.39
C LEU A 165 -26.94 -26.06 18.26
N PRO A 166 -27.42 -24.80 18.28
CA PRO A 166 -27.01 -23.80 17.31
C PRO A 166 -25.49 -23.68 17.27
N LEU A 167 -24.91 -23.90 16.09
CA LEU A 167 -23.49 -23.69 15.86
C LEU A 167 -23.22 -22.22 15.51
N PRO A 168 -22.06 -21.66 15.91
CA PRO A 168 -21.60 -20.37 15.42
C PRO A 168 -21.56 -20.36 13.89
N GLY A 169 -21.85 -19.21 13.27
CA GLY A 169 -21.67 -19.02 11.84
C GLY A 169 -20.19 -19.08 11.44
N ALA A 170 -19.91 -19.15 10.14
CA ALA A 170 -18.55 -19.25 9.66
C ALA A 170 -17.69 -18.04 10.06
N ALA A 171 -16.44 -18.31 10.43
CA ALA A 171 -15.49 -17.29 10.84
C ALA A 171 -15.15 -16.34 9.69
N GLY A 172 -15.01 -15.05 9.99
CA GLY A 172 -14.44 -14.11 9.04
C GLY A 172 -12.95 -14.33 8.81
N GLY A 173 -12.39 -13.69 7.79
CA GLY A 173 -10.98 -13.78 7.45
C GLY A 173 -10.09 -13.25 8.58
N ALA A 174 -8.93 -13.86 8.77
CA ALA A 174 -7.97 -13.40 9.77
C ALA A 174 -7.40 -12.01 9.42
N SER A 175 -7.11 -11.20 10.42
CA SER A 175 -6.43 -9.92 10.23
C SER A 175 -4.96 -10.13 9.88
N ASP A 176 -4.43 -9.35 8.94
CA ASP A 176 -2.99 -9.28 8.68
C ASP A 176 -2.28 -8.57 9.83
N SER A 177 -1.36 -9.27 10.50
CA SER A 177 -0.58 -8.73 11.62
C SER A 177 0.56 -7.80 11.19
N THR A 178 0.86 -7.75 9.89
CA THR A 178 1.94 -6.94 9.32
C THR A 178 1.43 -5.65 8.68
N ALA A 179 0.12 -5.56 8.40
CA ALA A 179 -0.49 -4.35 7.87
C ALA A 179 -0.54 -3.24 8.93
N MET A 180 -0.42 -1.98 8.48
CA MET A 180 -0.47 -0.81 9.36
C MET A 180 -1.87 -0.60 9.95
N ILE A 181 -2.90 -0.93 9.18
CA ILE A 181 -4.29 -0.99 9.62
C ILE A 181 -4.84 -2.32 9.13
N SER A 182 -5.41 -3.12 10.03
CA SER A 182 -6.11 -4.34 9.65
C SER A 182 -7.33 -4.61 10.53
N HIS A 183 -8.32 -5.26 9.93
CA HIS A 183 -9.49 -5.77 10.62
C HIS A 183 -9.75 -7.19 10.16
N SER A 184 -10.04 -8.08 11.12
CA SER A 184 -10.57 -9.40 10.78
C SER A 184 -11.93 -9.25 10.11
N GLY A 185 -12.25 -10.16 9.20
CA GLY A 185 -13.59 -10.25 8.65
C GLY A 185 -14.64 -10.49 9.73
N VAL A 186 -15.85 -10.00 9.48
CA VAL A 186 -16.98 -10.25 10.37
C VAL A 186 -17.44 -11.70 10.19
N SER A 187 -17.47 -12.46 11.28
CA SER A 187 -18.06 -13.80 11.29
C SER A 187 -19.55 -13.74 10.98
N ALA A 188 -20.06 -14.76 10.29
CA ALA A 188 -21.50 -14.86 10.08
C ALA A 188 -22.22 -14.93 11.44
N PRO A 189 -23.38 -14.25 11.58
CA PRO A 189 -24.17 -14.33 12.80
C PRO A 189 -24.52 -15.77 13.14
N SER A 190 -24.53 -16.09 14.44
CA SER A 190 -25.16 -17.32 14.93
C SER A 190 -26.62 -17.39 14.44
N PHE A 191 -27.13 -18.61 14.23
CA PHE A 191 -28.45 -18.94 13.68
C PHE A 191 -29.39 -17.75 13.40
N SER A 192 -29.60 -17.46 12.12
CA SER A 192 -30.61 -16.51 11.64
C SER A 192 -31.63 -17.25 10.77
N THR A 193 -32.92 -16.95 10.93
CA THR A 193 -33.98 -17.41 10.02
C THR A 193 -33.80 -16.89 8.59
N THR A 194 -32.99 -15.85 8.40
CA THR A 194 -32.62 -15.31 7.08
C THR A 194 -31.29 -15.85 6.55
N GLY A 195 -30.55 -16.64 7.34
CA GLY A 195 -29.28 -17.25 6.92
C GLY A 195 -28.17 -16.27 6.56
N SER A 196 -28.20 -15.02 7.02
CA SER A 196 -27.28 -13.96 6.57
C SER A 196 -25.80 -14.33 6.72
N GLY A 197 -24.99 -14.04 5.69
CA GLY A 197 -23.53 -14.08 5.78
C GLY A 197 -22.95 -12.89 6.53
N GLY A 198 -21.64 -12.93 6.80
CA GLY A 198 -20.92 -11.80 7.39
C GLY A 198 -20.98 -10.56 6.47
N PRO A 199 -21.25 -9.36 6.99
CA PRO A 199 -21.23 -8.14 6.17
C PRO A 199 -19.82 -7.88 5.63
N GLY A 200 -19.74 -7.53 4.35
CA GLY A 200 -18.48 -7.11 3.72
C GLY A 200 -18.22 -5.62 3.91
N TYR A 201 -17.20 -5.12 3.21
CA TYR A 201 -16.76 -3.73 3.34
C TYR A 201 -17.23 -2.85 2.19
N LEU A 202 -17.43 -1.58 2.51
CA LEU A 202 -17.75 -0.53 1.55
C LEU A 202 -16.48 0.29 1.27
N VAL A 203 -16.11 0.41 0.00
CA VAL A 203 -15.08 1.35 -0.41
C VAL A 203 -15.65 2.77 -0.29
N ILE A 204 -14.92 3.67 0.38
CA ILE A 204 -15.36 5.05 0.60
C ILE A 204 -15.68 5.73 -0.74
N GLY A 205 -16.88 6.29 -0.86
CA GLY A 205 -17.34 6.99 -2.07
C GLY A 205 -18.10 6.14 -3.07
N PHE A 206 -18.20 4.81 -2.86
CA PHE A 206 -19.09 3.95 -3.62
C PHE A 206 -20.49 4.04 -3.01
N ALA A 207 -21.52 4.26 -3.84
CA ALA A 207 -22.90 4.13 -3.39
C ALA A 207 -23.17 2.67 -2.95
N PHE A 208 -24.23 2.43 -2.17
CA PHE A 208 -24.68 1.07 -1.87
C PHE A 208 -25.12 0.39 -3.18
N GLN A 209 -24.26 -0.45 -3.74
CA GLN A 209 -24.49 -1.13 -5.02
C GLN A 209 -25.00 -2.56 -4.76
N PRO A 210 -25.70 -3.19 -5.73
CA PRO A 210 -26.06 -4.61 -5.67
C PRO A 210 -24.87 -5.57 -5.43
N ASN A 211 -23.64 -5.11 -5.70
CA ASN A 211 -22.36 -5.79 -5.48
C ASN A 211 -21.45 -5.05 -4.46
N GLY A 212 -22.01 -4.11 -3.69
CA GLY A 212 -21.25 -3.06 -2.98
C GLY A 212 -20.56 -3.45 -1.68
N GLN A 213 -20.68 -4.69 -1.22
CA GLN A 213 -19.93 -5.16 -0.07
C GLN A 213 -18.88 -6.16 -0.53
N PHE A 214 -17.65 -5.69 -0.74
CA PHE A 214 -16.54 -6.56 -1.06
C PHE A 214 -16.24 -7.47 0.12
N GLY A 215 -15.98 -8.74 -0.19
CA GLY A 215 -15.72 -9.74 0.82
C GLY A 215 -16.92 -10.13 1.68
N ALA A 216 -18.16 -9.73 1.35
CA ALA A 216 -19.32 -10.19 2.11
C ALA A 216 -19.49 -11.70 2.02
N GLY A 217 -19.83 -12.34 3.14
CA GLY A 217 -20.15 -13.75 3.18
C GLY A 217 -21.49 -14.06 2.52
N GLY A 218 -21.59 -15.25 1.93
CA GLY A 218 -22.81 -15.75 1.31
C GLY A 218 -23.86 -16.15 2.35
N ALA A 219 -25.13 -15.97 2.01
CA ALA A 219 -26.25 -16.39 2.86
C ALA A 219 -26.47 -17.90 2.76
N GLY A 220 -26.73 -18.53 3.91
CA GLY A 220 -27.24 -19.88 4.05
C GLY A 220 -28.74 -19.98 3.78
N ALA A 221 -29.25 -21.21 3.64
CA ALA A 221 -30.67 -21.47 3.42
C ALA A 221 -31.13 -22.79 4.06
N THR A 222 -32.44 -22.92 4.33
CA THR A 222 -32.98 -24.11 5.01
C THR A 222 -33.59 -25.18 4.09
N PHE A 223 -34.10 -24.80 2.92
CA PHE A 223 -34.68 -25.75 1.97
C PHE A 223 -34.74 -25.17 0.55
N PHE A 224 -35.29 -23.95 0.41
CA PHE A 224 -35.33 -23.09 -0.78
C PHE A 224 -35.61 -21.63 -0.31
N PRO A 225 -35.05 -20.56 -0.93
CA PRO A 225 -34.26 -20.50 -2.17
C PRO A 225 -32.78 -20.92 -2.00
N THR A 226 -32.00 -20.86 -3.07
CA THR A 226 -30.59 -21.29 -3.12
C THR A 226 -29.71 -20.44 -2.20
N THR A 227 -28.79 -21.09 -1.49
CA THR A 227 -27.64 -20.46 -0.83
C THR A 227 -26.91 -19.53 -1.79
N THR A 228 -26.26 -18.50 -1.25
CA THR A 228 -25.50 -17.57 -2.10
C THR A 228 -24.00 -17.81 -1.95
N ALA A 229 -23.28 -17.59 -3.04
CA ALA A 229 -21.83 -17.48 -2.99
C ALA A 229 -21.43 -16.25 -2.15
N GLY A 230 -20.22 -16.29 -1.62
CA GLY A 230 -19.58 -15.11 -1.06
C GLY A 230 -19.22 -14.10 -2.16
N GLN A 231 -19.05 -12.86 -1.77
CA GLN A 231 -18.60 -11.80 -2.68
C GLN A 231 -17.09 -11.87 -2.88
N GLY A 232 -16.64 -11.44 -4.07
CA GLY A 232 -15.22 -11.31 -4.38
C GLY A 232 -14.52 -10.27 -3.50
N GLY A 233 -13.20 -10.38 -3.47
CA GLY A 233 -12.32 -9.38 -2.87
C GLY A 233 -12.14 -8.16 -3.76
N TYR A 234 -11.32 -7.23 -3.31
CA TYR A 234 -11.03 -5.98 -3.99
C TYR A 234 -9.65 -5.47 -3.60
N ALA A 235 -8.95 -4.80 -4.52
CA ALA A 235 -7.73 -4.09 -4.20
C ALA A 235 -7.73 -2.69 -4.82
N LEU A 236 -7.28 -1.69 -4.07
CA LEU A 236 -7.09 -0.31 -4.52
C LEU A 236 -5.69 0.16 -4.17
N PHE A 237 -5.01 0.67 -5.19
CA PHE A 237 -3.65 1.16 -5.12
C PHE A 237 -3.67 2.68 -5.35
N SER A 238 -2.92 3.42 -4.54
CA SER A 238 -2.67 4.85 -4.73
C SER A 238 -1.17 5.12 -4.57
N TRP A 239 -0.62 5.98 -5.41
CA TRP A 239 0.81 6.35 -5.39
C TRP A 239 0.97 7.79 -5.81
#